data_AF-A0A562R7W4-F1
#
_entry.id   AF-A0A562R7W4-F1
#
_cell.length_a   1.000
_cell.length_b   1.000
_cell.length_c   1.000
_cell.angle_alpha   90.00
_cell.angle_beta   90.00
_cell.angle_gamma   90.00
#
_symmetry.space_group_name_H-M   'P 1'
#
loop_
_entity.id
_entity.type
_entity.pdbx_description
1 polymer ?
#
loop_
_entity_poly.entity_id
_entity_poly.type
_entity_poly.pdbx_seq_one_letter_code
_entity_poly.pdbx_strand_id
1 'polypeptide(L)'
;MIAAAEAPVQPAVIDFQVWEENWRTVSLFVGLATQWRMHIGMAGVHYQGLDYGAVEVALRLERVPRADWPQTFRDLQTMERAALPLLNDTT
;
A
#
# COMPACT_ATOMS: atom_id res chain seq x y z
N MET A 1 -39.05 10.86 -19.14
CA MET A 1 -37.60 11.12 -19.14
C MET A 1 -36.97 10.10 -18.21
N ILE A 2 -36.37 9.04 -18.75
CA ILE A 2 -35.66 8.03 -17.95
C ILE A 2 -34.19 8.45 -17.99
N ALA A 3 -33.62 8.78 -16.83
CA ALA A 3 -32.19 9.03 -16.69
C ALA A 3 -31.46 7.74 -17.08
N ALA A 4 -30.58 7.82 -18.08
CA ALA A 4 -29.65 6.74 -18.38
C ALA A 4 -28.74 6.58 -17.16
N ALA A 5 -28.79 5.42 -16.51
CA ALA A 5 -27.81 5.08 -15.49
C ALA A 5 -26.43 5.09 -16.14
N GLU A 6 -25.52 5.93 -15.64
CA GLU A 6 -24.11 5.86 -16.01
C GLU A 6 -23.62 4.42 -15.77
N ALA A 7 -23.02 3.83 -16.81
CA ALA A 7 -22.37 2.53 -16.67
C ALA A 7 -21.30 2.64 -15.57
N PRO A 8 -21.12 1.62 -14.71
CA PRO A 8 -20.11 1.65 -13.67
C PRO A 8 -18.75 1.95 -14.30
N VAL A 9 -18.08 3.01 -13.88
CA VAL A 9 -16.69 3.30 -14.27
C VAL A 9 -15.87 2.08 -13.90
N GLN A 10 -15.47 1.29 -14.89
CA GLN A 10 -14.50 0.23 -14.65
C GLN A 10 -13.19 0.93 -14.31
N PRO A 11 -12.58 0.67 -13.13
CA PRO A 11 -11.26 1.22 -12.85
C PRO A 11 -10.33 0.77 -13.98
N ALA A 12 -9.63 1.71 -14.59
CA ALA A 12 -8.61 1.38 -15.57
C ALA A 12 -7.59 0.46 -14.87
N VAL A 13 -7.50 -0.79 -15.32
CA VAL A 13 -6.44 -1.69 -14.87
C VAL A 13 -5.16 -1.19 -15.51
N ILE A 14 -4.35 -0.48 -14.72
CA ILE A 14 -3.03 0.00 -15.15
C ILE A 14 -2.03 -1.06 -14.74
N ASP A 15 -1.65 -1.91 -15.69
CA ASP A 15 -0.53 -2.82 -15.52
C ASP A 15 0.79 -2.04 -15.63
N PHE A 16 1.76 -2.38 -14.78
CA PHE A 16 3.10 -1.81 -14.84
C PHE A 16 4.16 -2.90 -14.65
N GLN A 17 5.33 -2.69 -15.27
CA GLN A 17 6.45 -3.60 -15.11
C GLN A 17 7.19 -3.32 -13.81
N VAL A 18 7.56 -4.39 -13.12
CA VAL A 18 8.37 -4.36 -11.90
C VAL A 18 9.67 -5.09 -12.18
N TRP A 19 10.79 -4.45 -11.87
CA TRP A 19 12.11 -5.07 -11.90
C TRP A 19 12.15 -6.25 -10.92
N GLU A 20 12.79 -7.36 -11.31
CA GLU A 20 12.76 -8.63 -10.57
C GLU A 20 13.19 -8.47 -9.10
N GLU A 21 14.21 -7.65 -8.85
CA GLU A 21 14.73 -7.34 -7.51
C GLU A 21 13.69 -6.64 -6.61
N ASN A 22 12.74 -5.90 -7.20
CA ASN A 22 11.71 -5.17 -6.48
C ASN A 22 10.42 -5.97 -6.31
N TRP A 23 10.27 -7.08 -7.03
CA TRP A 23 9.02 -7.85 -7.05
C TRP A 23 8.57 -8.28 -5.65
N ARG A 24 9.52 -8.74 -4.82
CA ARG A 24 9.24 -9.12 -3.43
C ARG A 24 8.68 -7.95 -2.62
N THR A 25 9.34 -6.81 -2.66
CA THR A 25 8.93 -5.61 -1.91
C THR A 25 7.57 -5.10 -2.39
N VAL A 26 7.34 -5.04 -3.71
CA VAL A 26 6.04 -4.63 -4.27
C VAL A 26 4.94 -5.58 -3.86
N SER A 27 5.17 -6.90 -3.95
CA SER A 27 4.18 -7.91 -3.55
C SER A 27 3.81 -7.79 -2.07
N LEU A 28 4.80 -7.61 -1.19
CA LEU A 28 4.59 -7.38 0.24
C LEU A 28 3.81 -6.09 0.49
N PHE A 29 4.18 -5.00 -0.18
CA PHE A 29 3.51 -3.71 -0.03
C PHE A 29 2.03 -3.79 -0.44
N VAL A 30 1.74 -4.44 -1.57
CA VAL A 30 0.36 -4.68 -2.03
C VAL A 30 -0.40 -5.58 -1.05
N GLY A 31 0.24 -6.63 -0.52
CA GLY A 31 -0.35 -7.49 0.51
C GLY A 31 -0.68 -6.74 1.81
N LEU A 32 0.04 -5.64 2.10
CA LEU A 32 -0.17 -4.75 3.24
C LEU A 32 -1.12 -3.58 2.94
N ALA A 33 -1.78 -3.53 1.78
CA ALA A 33 -2.58 -2.37 1.35
C ALA A 33 -3.69 -1.95 2.33
N THR A 34 -4.17 -2.87 3.18
CA THR A 34 -5.20 -2.62 4.20
C THR A 34 -4.64 -2.30 5.60
N GLN A 35 -3.31 -2.37 5.77
CA GLN A 35 -2.64 -2.34 7.07
C GLN A 35 -2.02 -0.97 7.34
N TRP A 36 -2.87 0.03 7.54
CA TRP A 36 -2.46 1.40 7.85
C TRP A 36 -2.86 1.79 9.27
N ARG A 37 -1.95 2.47 9.96
CA ARG A 37 -2.29 3.28 11.14
C ARG A 37 -2.96 4.56 10.68
N MET A 38 -4.21 4.73 11.10
CA MET A 38 -5.05 5.87 10.71
C MET A 38 -5.53 6.63 11.94
N HIS A 39 -5.59 7.95 11.82
CA HIS A 39 -6.29 8.83 12.75
C HIS A 39 -7.57 9.31 12.08
N ILE A 40 -8.70 9.13 12.76
CA ILE A 40 -10.02 9.56 12.27
C ILE A 40 -10.44 10.76 13.11
N GLY A 41 -10.66 11.90 12.47
CA GLY A 41 -11.04 13.14 13.14
C GLY A 41 -11.99 14.00 12.30
N MET A 42 -12.26 15.21 12.79
CA MET A 42 -13.20 16.12 12.12
C MET A 42 -12.76 16.54 10.71
N ALA A 43 -11.46 16.47 10.42
CA ALA A 43 -10.89 16.78 9.10
C ALA A 43 -10.84 15.56 8.14
N GLY A 44 -11.41 14.42 8.53
CA GLY A 44 -11.40 13.19 7.73
C GLY A 44 -10.45 12.12 8.26
N VAL A 45 -10.01 11.24 7.36
CA VAL A 45 -9.06 10.16 7.65
C VAL A 45 -7.65 10.65 7.34
N HIS A 46 -6.74 10.50 8.29
CA HIS A 46 -5.32 10.76 8.11
C HIS A 46 -4.52 9.48 8.28
N TYR A 47 -3.83 9.06 7.23
CA TYR A 47 -2.92 7.91 7.22
C TYR A 47 -1.58 8.34 7.81
N GLN A 48 -1.17 7.73 8.92
CA GLN A 48 0.11 8.02 9.59
C GLN A 48 1.26 7.20 9.00
N GLY A 49 1.01 5.95 8.63
CA GLY A 49 2.00 5.00 8.15
C GLY A 49 1.48 3.55 8.22
N LEU A 50 2.25 2.61 7.69
CA LEU A 50 2.01 1.19 7.81
C LEU A 50 2.09 0.74 9.27
N ASP A 51 1.31 -0.28 9.61
CA ASP A 51 1.53 -0.97 10.88
C ASP A 51 2.79 -1.84 10.78
N TYR A 52 3.90 -1.39 11.37
CA TYR A 52 5.15 -2.16 11.37
C TYR A 52 5.05 -3.52 12.08
N GLY A 53 4.08 -3.72 12.99
CA GLY A 53 3.77 -5.04 13.53
C GLY A 53 3.18 -5.97 12.45
N ALA A 54 2.30 -5.45 11.60
CA ALA A 54 1.77 -6.19 10.45
C ALA A 54 2.86 -6.44 9.40
N VAL A 55 3.79 -5.50 9.20
CA VAL A 55 4.95 -5.70 8.32
C VAL A 55 5.80 -6.89 8.78
N GLU A 56 6.09 -6.99 10.07
CA GLU A 56 6.84 -8.13 10.61
C GLU A 56 6.11 -9.46 10.37
N VAL A 57 4.79 -9.47 10.58
CA VAL A 57 3.94 -10.64 10.30
C VAL A 57 4.00 -11.03 8.82
N ALA A 58 3.90 -10.06 7.90
CA ALA A 58 3.98 -10.29 6.47
C ALA A 58 5.33 -10.88 6.05
N LEU A 59 6.45 -10.31 6.53
CA LEU A 59 7.80 -10.82 6.26
C LEU A 59 7.96 -12.29 6.72
N ARG A 60 7.35 -12.64 7.85
CA ARG A 60 7.34 -14.01 8.37
C ARG A 60 6.48 -14.95 7.54
N LEU A 61 5.26 -14.55 7.17
CA LEU A 61 4.32 -15.37 6.40
C LEU A 61 4.84 -15.65 4.99
N GLU A 62 5.44 -14.65 4.35
CA GLU A 62 6.08 -14.75 3.04
C GLU A 62 7.46 -15.42 3.08
N ARG A 63 7.90 -15.87 4.26
CA ARG A 63 9.17 -16.59 4.47
C ARG A 63 10.40 -15.84 3.92
N VAL A 64 10.40 -14.52 4.05
CA VAL A 64 11.55 -13.70 3.67
C VAL A 64 12.76 -14.12 4.52
N PRO A 65 13.95 -14.36 3.94
CA PRO A 65 15.14 -14.70 4.71
C PRO A 65 15.42 -13.64 5.79
N ARG A 66 15.69 -14.05 7.03
CA ARG A 66 15.81 -13.10 8.16
C ARG A 66 16.90 -12.04 7.95
N ALA A 67 17.96 -12.39 7.22
CA ALA A 67 19.04 -11.49 6.82
C ALA A 67 18.56 -10.35 5.89
N ASP A 68 17.51 -10.58 5.10
CA ASP A 68 16.97 -9.61 4.15
C ASP A 68 15.98 -8.65 4.80
N TRP A 69 15.42 -8.99 5.97
CA TRP A 69 14.36 -8.20 6.61
C TRP A 69 14.74 -6.72 6.80
N PRO A 70 15.95 -6.36 7.26
CA PRO A 70 16.31 -4.95 7.40
C PRO A 70 16.25 -4.19 6.08
N GLN A 71 16.68 -4.82 4.98
CA GLN A 71 16.64 -4.17 3.67
C GLN A 71 15.22 -4.09 3.12
N THR A 72 14.47 -5.21 3.13
CA THR A 72 13.08 -5.23 2.68
C THR A 72 12.21 -4.25 3.48
N PHE A 73 12.44 -4.10 4.78
CA PHE A 73 11.77 -3.11 5.60
C PHE A 73 12.07 -1.67 5.13
N ARG A 74 13.34 -1.34 4.82
CA ARG A 74 13.70 -0.01 4.28
C ARG A 74 13.07 0.26 2.92
N ASP A 75 12.95 -0.77 2.08
CA ASP A 75 12.32 -0.65 0.77
C ASP A 75 10.80 -0.42 0.92
N LEU A 76 10.14 -1.12 1.86
CA LEU A 76 8.74 -0.86 2.22
C LEU A 76 8.53 0.56 2.76
N GLN A 77 9.44 1.07 3.60
CA GLN A 77 9.40 2.47 4.04
C GLN A 77 9.54 3.46 2.87
N THR A 78 10.24 3.07 1.80
CA THR A 78 10.34 3.90 0.60
C THR A 78 9.01 3.98 -0.14
N MET A 79 8.31 2.86 -0.26
CA MET A 79 6.95 2.84 -0.83
C MET A 79 5.94 3.56 0.07
N GLU A 80 6.03 3.39 1.39
CA GLU A 80 5.21 4.10 2.39
C GLU A 80 5.32 5.62 2.23
N ARG A 81 6.54 6.15 2.18
CA ARG A 81 6.78 7.60 1.99
C ARG A 81 6.21 8.13 0.67
N ALA A 82 6.20 7.30 -0.38
CA ALA A 82 5.61 7.67 -1.67
C ALA A 82 4.07 7.61 -1.66
N ALA A 83 3.49 6.68 -0.90
CA ALA A 83 2.05 6.51 -0.80
C ALA A 83 1.38 7.53 0.12
N LEU A 84 2.01 7.92 1.23
CA LEU A 84 1.42 8.81 2.23
C LEU A 84 0.89 10.15 1.66
N PRO A 85 1.60 10.86 0.77
CA PRO A 85 1.05 12.08 0.15
C PRO A 85 -0.20 11.82 -0.69
N LEU A 86 -0.28 10.68 -1.38
CA LEU A 86 -1.42 10.31 -2.23
C LEU A 86 -2.63 9.88 -1.39
N LEU A 87 -2.40 9.13 -0.30
CA LEU A 87 -3.46 8.67 0.59
C LEU A 87 -4.06 9.79 1.45
N ASN A 88 -3.26 10.83 1.72
CA ASN A 88 -3.68 12.01 2.46
C ASN A 88 -4.02 13.19 1.54
N ASP A 89 -3.94 13.02 0.22
CA ASP A 89 -4.38 14.05 -0.71
C ASP A 89 -5.90 14.19 -0.59
N THR A 90 -6.35 15.41 -0.37
CA THR A 90 -7.76 15.76 -0.17
C THR A 90 -8.36 16.50 -1.36
N THR A 91 -7.62 16.55 -2.48
CA THR A 91 -7.99 17.26 -3.71
C THR A 91 -9.15 16.61 -4.44
#